data_AF-A0A0G0XQG6-F1
#
_entry.id   AF-A0A0G0XQG6-F1
#
_cell.length_a   1.000
_cell.length_b   1.000
_cell.length_c   1.000
_cell.angle_alpha   90.00
_cell.angle_beta   90.00
_cell.angle_gamma   90.00
#
_symmetry.space_group_name_H-M   'P 1'
#
loop_
_entity.id
_entity.type
_entity.pdbx_description
1 polymer ?
#
loop_
_entity_poly.entity_id
_entity_poly.type
_entity_poly.pdbx_seq_one_letter_code
_entity_poly.pdbx_strand_id
1 'polypeptide(L)'
;MNKYFLLFVFLGALALSFLLYGNSLKGDFVYDDHFFADRAELSSPSYLLKIWMEPYLPQHIASGLYRPLTVFSFALNFITFGKSAVSFHIINILLNGAVIFLVFLLALKLFKDKTLAALSALFFAFMPIHTEAVSFIKSRDEI
;
A
#
# COMPACT_ATOMS: atom_id res chain seq x y z
N MET A 1 -22.98 -8.46 12.44
CA MET A 1 -23.26 -8.09 11.03
C MET A 1 -23.02 -9.31 10.16
N ASN A 2 -23.78 -9.53 9.08
CA ASN A 2 -23.63 -10.74 8.25
C ASN A 2 -22.24 -10.76 7.57
N LYS A 3 -21.53 -11.90 7.62
CA LYS A 3 -20.22 -12.10 6.97
C LYS A 3 -20.24 -11.80 5.47
N TYR A 4 -21.36 -12.10 4.79
CA TYR A 4 -21.50 -11.81 3.36
C TYR A 4 -21.60 -10.32 3.07
N PHE A 5 -22.21 -9.54 3.96
CA PHE A 5 -22.26 -8.09 3.83
C PHE A 5 -20.86 -7.47 4.01
N LEU A 6 -20.11 -7.93 5.01
CA LEU A 6 -18.73 -7.47 5.20
C LEU A 6 -17.83 -7.79 4.00
N LEU A 7 -17.96 -9.01 3.46
CA LEU A 7 -17.24 -9.40 2.25
C LEU A 7 -17.61 -8.51 1.06
N PHE A 8 -18.91 -8.22 0.87
CA PHE A 8 -19.37 -7.32 -0.19
C PHE A 8 -18.77 -5.92 -0.06
N VAL A 9 -18.77 -5.34 1.14
CA VAL A 9 -18.16 -4.01 1.37
C VAL A 9 -16.65 -4.04 1.13
N PHE A 10 -15.95 -5.09 1.57
CA PHE A 10 -14.52 -5.26 1.33
C PHE A 10 -14.20 -5.33 -0.17
N LEU A 11 -14.91 -6.18 -0.93
CA LEU A 11 -14.74 -6.28 -2.38
C LEU A 11 -15.09 -4.97 -3.09
N GLY A 12 -16.12 -4.26 -2.62
CA GLY A 12 -16.47 -2.92 -3.11
C GLY A 12 -15.37 -1.88 -2.88
N ALA A 13 -14.71 -1.91 -1.72
CA ALA A 13 -13.59 -1.03 -1.41
C ALA A 13 -12.36 -1.30 -2.29
N LEU A 14 -12.05 -2.58 -2.54
CA LEU A 14 -11.00 -2.97 -3.49
C LEU A 14 -11.33 -2.48 -4.90
N ALA A 15 -12.55 -2.75 -5.39
CA ALA A 15 -13.00 -2.31 -6.71
C ALA A 15 -12.94 -0.78 -6.86
N LEU A 16 -13.35 -0.04 -5.83
CA LEU A 16 -13.26 1.42 -5.82
C LEU A 16 -11.80 1.90 -5.86
N SER A 17 -10.90 1.28 -5.11
CA SER A 17 -9.47 1.60 -5.15
C SER A 17 -8.89 1.39 -6.57
N PHE A 18 -9.23 0.28 -7.23
CA PHE A 18 -8.84 0.04 -8.62
C PHE A 18 -9.45 1.03 -9.60
N LEU A 19 -10.69 1.45 -9.37
CA LEU A 19 -11.33 2.47 -10.21
C LEU A 19 -10.59 3.81 -10.13
N LEU A 20 -10.16 4.21 -8.93
CA LEU A 20 -9.50 5.49 -8.67
C LEU A 20 -8.04 5.52 -9.13
N TYR A 21 -7.32 4.42 -8.92
CA TYR A 21 -5.85 4.39 -9.09
C TYR A 21 -5.37 3.38 -10.12
N GLY A 22 -6.26 2.66 -10.80
CA GLY A 22 -5.90 1.65 -11.80
C GLY A 22 -5.18 2.22 -13.02
N ASN A 23 -5.28 3.53 -13.26
CA ASN A 23 -4.46 4.21 -14.26
C ASN A 23 -2.96 4.17 -13.94
N SER A 24 -2.57 4.07 -12.67
CA SER A 24 -1.17 3.96 -12.23
C SER A 24 -0.49 2.67 -12.69
N LEU A 25 -1.26 1.63 -13.05
CA LEU A 25 -0.72 0.36 -13.57
C LEU A 25 0.08 0.50 -14.87
N LYS A 26 -0.06 1.63 -15.56
CA LYS A 26 0.72 1.96 -16.78
C LYS A 26 2.06 2.64 -16.46
N GLY A 27 2.29 3.00 -15.19
CA GLY A 27 3.52 3.63 -14.72
C GLY A 27 4.67 2.63 -14.61
N ASP A 28 5.87 3.17 -14.67
CA ASP A 28 7.11 2.45 -14.37
C ASP A 28 7.70 3.01 -13.06
N PHE A 29 8.79 2.40 -12.58
CA PHE A 29 9.57 2.97 -11.48
C PHE A 29 10.09 4.36 -11.86
N VAL A 30 9.86 5.34 -11.00
CA VAL A 30 10.28 6.73 -11.22
C VAL A 30 10.91 7.33 -9.96
N TYR A 31 11.79 8.31 -10.10
CA TYR A 31 12.37 9.07 -8.97
C TYR A 31 12.85 8.16 -7.82
N ASP A 32 12.30 8.37 -6.62
CA ASP A 32 12.67 7.68 -5.38
C ASP A 32 12.33 6.19 -5.36
N ASP A 33 11.53 5.69 -6.33
CA ASP A 33 11.31 4.25 -6.49
C ASP A 33 12.64 3.50 -6.71
N HIS A 34 13.58 4.14 -7.40
CA HIS A 34 14.91 3.60 -7.68
C HIS A 34 15.75 3.37 -6.43
N PHE A 35 15.44 4.03 -5.30
CA PHE A 35 16.08 3.71 -4.02
C PHE A 35 15.84 2.28 -3.56
N PHE A 36 14.77 1.64 -4.04
CA PHE A 36 14.43 0.24 -3.76
C PHE A 36 14.55 -0.63 -5.01
N ALA A 37 14.11 -0.14 -6.17
CA ALA A 37 14.09 -0.92 -7.41
C ALA A 37 15.48 -1.34 -7.90
N ASP A 38 16.53 -0.60 -7.52
CA ASP A 38 17.91 -0.90 -7.91
C ASP A 38 18.70 -1.67 -6.83
N ARG A 39 18.05 -2.04 -5.72
CA ARG A 39 18.65 -2.86 -4.66
C ARG A 39 18.46 -4.35 -4.96
N ALA A 40 19.45 -4.95 -5.61
CA ALA A 40 19.43 -6.37 -5.97
C ALA A 40 19.23 -7.30 -4.75
N GLU A 41 19.68 -6.89 -3.57
CA GLU A 41 19.56 -7.66 -2.34
C GLU A 41 18.11 -7.89 -1.91
N LEU A 42 17.19 -6.97 -2.25
CA LEU A 42 15.77 -7.10 -1.93
C LEU A 42 15.09 -8.27 -2.67
N SER A 43 15.72 -8.79 -3.73
CA SER A 43 15.23 -9.98 -4.44
C SER A 43 15.70 -11.29 -3.79
N SER A 44 16.53 -11.24 -2.74
CA SER A 44 17.07 -12.43 -2.06
C SER A 44 16.30 -12.76 -0.77
N PRO A 45 15.74 -13.98 -0.62
CA PRO A 45 15.13 -14.42 0.64
C PRO A 45 16.08 -14.38 1.84
N SER A 46 17.39 -14.56 1.62
CA SER A 46 18.39 -14.50 2.70
C SER A 46 18.54 -13.09 3.29
N TYR A 47 18.11 -12.06 2.57
CA TYR A 47 18.17 -10.67 3.02
C TYR A 47 17.02 -10.27 3.95
N LEU A 48 15.93 -11.05 4.00
CA LEU A 48 14.70 -10.70 4.70
C LEU A 48 14.90 -10.41 6.20
N LEU A 49 15.76 -11.18 6.89
CA LEU A 49 16.07 -10.94 8.30
C LEU A 49 16.96 -9.70 8.48
N LYS A 50 17.84 -9.42 7.51
CA LYS A 50 18.78 -8.30 7.58
C LYS A 50 18.08 -6.94 7.52
N ILE A 51 16.94 -6.85 6.81
CA ILE A 51 16.11 -5.65 6.69
C ILE A 51 15.74 -5.06 8.06
N TRP A 52 15.52 -5.91 9.07
CA TRP A 52 15.13 -5.49 10.43
C TRP A 52 16.29 -4.92 11.25
N MET A 53 17.52 -5.02 10.75
CA MET A 53 18.73 -4.54 11.43
C MET A 53 19.40 -3.38 10.67
N GLU A 54 18.78 -2.91 9.59
CA GLU A 54 19.33 -1.88 8.71
C GLU A 54 18.48 -0.60 8.70
N PRO A 55 19.10 0.55 8.41
CA PRO A 55 18.35 1.77 8.12
C PRO A 55 17.53 1.61 6.84
N TYR A 56 16.51 2.46 6.69
CA TYR A 56 15.61 2.48 5.54
C TYR A 56 16.35 2.55 4.20
N LEU A 57 17.38 3.39 4.13
CA LEU A 57 18.29 3.54 2.99
C LEU A 57 19.74 3.34 3.47
N PRO A 58 20.30 2.13 3.34
CA PRO A 58 21.68 1.84 3.75
C PRO A 58 22.73 2.69 3.05
N GLN A 59 22.45 3.17 1.84
CA GLN A 59 23.31 4.10 1.11
C GLN A 59 23.23 5.55 1.62
N HIS A 60 22.24 5.87 2.46
CA HIS A 60 21.99 7.21 3.01
C HIS A 60 21.80 7.16 4.54
N ILE A 61 22.78 6.55 5.23
CA ILE A 61 22.75 6.32 6.69
C ILE A 61 22.51 7.62 7.48
N ALA A 62 23.01 8.76 6.97
CA ALA A 62 22.82 10.07 7.59
C ALA A 62 21.35 10.49 7.77
N SER A 63 20.41 9.87 7.05
CA SER A 63 18.96 10.14 7.22
C SER A 63 18.39 9.62 8.55
N GLY A 64 19.02 8.61 9.18
CA GLY A 64 18.55 8.03 10.44
C GLY A 64 17.16 7.36 10.38
N LEU A 65 16.60 7.16 9.18
CA LEU A 65 15.25 6.61 9.01
C LEU A 65 15.23 5.10 9.22
N TYR A 66 14.22 4.60 9.93
CA TYR A 66 13.99 3.18 10.17
C TYR A 66 12.55 2.79 9.81
N ARG A 67 12.37 2.07 8.70
CA ARG A 67 11.05 1.61 8.18
C ARG A 67 11.14 0.16 7.67
N PRO A 68 11.49 -0.81 8.54
CA PRO A 68 11.80 -2.17 8.13
C PRO A 68 10.60 -2.88 7.51
N LEU A 69 9.38 -2.62 7.98
CA LEU A 69 8.16 -3.23 7.46
C LEU A 69 7.93 -2.86 5.99
N THR A 70 8.17 -1.59 5.63
CA THR A 70 8.05 -1.11 4.25
C THR A 70 9.04 -1.81 3.35
N VAL A 71 10.32 -1.80 3.72
CA VAL A 71 11.40 -2.44 2.94
C VAL A 71 11.18 -3.96 2.85
N PHE A 72 10.70 -4.58 3.92
CA PHE A 72 10.34 -6.00 3.95
C PHE A 72 9.18 -6.29 2.99
N SER A 73 8.15 -5.44 2.94
CA SER A 73 7.04 -5.58 1.99
C SER A 73 7.52 -5.45 0.53
N PHE A 74 8.49 -4.57 0.26
CA PHE A 74 9.10 -4.46 -1.07
C PHE A 74 9.92 -5.70 -1.40
N ALA A 75 10.71 -6.23 -0.46
CA ALA A 75 11.47 -7.46 -0.66
C ALA A 75 10.56 -8.66 -0.97
N LEU A 76 9.45 -8.83 -0.22
CA LEU A 76 8.46 -9.86 -0.53
C LEU A 76 7.86 -9.67 -1.93
N ASN A 77 7.59 -8.44 -2.34
CA ASN A 77 7.10 -8.12 -3.68
C ASN A 77 8.13 -8.52 -4.75
N PHE A 78 9.41 -8.21 -4.56
CA PHE A 78 10.48 -8.59 -5.49
C PHE A 78 10.66 -10.11 -5.56
N ILE A 79 10.68 -10.80 -4.42
CA ILE A 79 10.84 -12.26 -4.37
C ILE A 79 9.66 -12.95 -5.09
N THR A 80 8.46 -12.42 -4.96
CA THR A 80 7.24 -13.06 -5.51
C THR A 80 7.01 -12.72 -6.99
N PHE A 81 7.26 -11.48 -7.40
CA PHE A 81 6.86 -10.97 -8.72
C PHE A 81 8.01 -10.39 -9.55
N GLY A 82 9.24 -10.39 -9.01
CA GLY A 82 10.39 -9.76 -9.63
C GLY A 82 10.32 -8.24 -9.66
N LYS A 83 11.18 -7.62 -10.48
CA LYS A 83 11.20 -6.17 -10.72
C LYS A 83 10.11 -5.78 -11.71
N SER A 84 8.86 -5.81 -11.26
CA SER A 84 7.67 -5.48 -12.07
C SER A 84 6.92 -4.30 -11.45
N ALA A 85 7.05 -3.08 -12.00
CA ALA A 85 6.36 -1.88 -11.49
C ALA A 85 4.84 -2.09 -11.33
N VAL A 86 4.22 -2.77 -12.30
CA VAL A 86 2.80 -3.16 -12.28
C VAL A 86 2.45 -3.91 -10.99
N SER A 87 3.28 -4.87 -10.56
CA SER A 87 3.02 -5.64 -9.34
C SER A 87 3.03 -4.75 -8.09
N PHE A 88 3.92 -3.74 -8.02
CA PHE A 88 3.98 -2.82 -6.89
C PHE A 88 2.75 -1.92 -6.84
N HIS A 89 2.29 -1.40 -8.00
CA HIS A 89 1.05 -0.64 -8.07
C HIS A 89 -0.16 -1.48 -7.66
N ILE A 90 -0.27 -2.74 -8.12
CA ILE A 90 -1.36 -3.63 -7.70
C ILE A 90 -1.38 -3.78 -6.18
N ILE A 91 -0.24 -4.03 -5.56
CA ILE A 91 -0.15 -4.17 -4.10
C ILE A 91 -0.53 -2.88 -3.39
N ASN A 92 -0.08 -1.70 -3.85
CA ASN A 92 -0.46 -0.41 -3.28
C ASN A 92 -1.98 -0.17 -3.38
N ILE A 93 -2.58 -0.46 -4.54
CA ILE A 93 -4.03 -0.33 -4.75
C ILE A 93 -4.82 -1.27 -3.83
N LEU A 94 -4.35 -2.51 -3.64
CA LEU A 94 -4.97 -3.48 -2.73
C LEU A 94 -4.86 -3.03 -1.27
N LEU A 95 -3.70 -2.52 -0.85
CA LEU A 95 -3.50 -1.97 0.49
C LEU A 95 -4.45 -0.78 0.73
N ASN A 96 -4.53 0.15 -0.22
CA ASN A 96 -5.46 1.28 -0.12
C ASN A 96 -6.93 0.83 -0.01
N GLY A 97 -7.35 -0.16 -0.81
CA GLY A 97 -8.69 -0.73 -0.70
C GLY A 97 -8.95 -1.40 0.66
N ALA A 98 -7.94 -2.05 1.24
CA ALA A 98 -8.03 -2.58 2.60
C ALA A 98 -8.17 -1.45 3.63
N VAL A 99 -7.43 -0.35 3.49
CA VAL A 99 -7.54 0.83 4.37
C VAL A 99 -8.91 1.49 4.27
N ILE A 100 -9.46 1.67 3.06
CA ILE A 100 -10.84 2.16 2.86
C ILE A 100 -11.85 1.28 3.62
N PHE A 101 -11.69 -0.04 3.54
CA PHE A 101 -12.53 -0.96 4.31
C PHE A 101 -12.32 -0.85 5.83
N LEU A 102 -11.09 -0.66 6.29
CA LEU A 102 -10.80 -0.44 7.71
C LEU A 102 -11.43 0.88 8.21
N VAL A 103 -11.45 1.94 7.40
CA VAL A 103 -12.16 3.19 7.70
C VAL A 103 -13.66 2.94 7.85
N PHE A 104 -14.26 2.15 6.97
CA PHE A 104 -15.66 1.72 7.11
C PHE A 104 -15.89 0.99 8.44
N LEU A 105 -15.04 0.02 8.79
CA LEU A 105 -15.17 -0.73 10.05
C LEU A 105 -15.00 0.17 11.27
N LEU A 106 -14.07 1.11 11.23
CA LEU A 106 -13.82 2.07 12.30
C LEU A 106 -15.04 2.97 12.50
N ALA A 107 -15.54 3.58 11.43
CA ALA A 107 -16.70 4.46 11.48
C ALA A 107 -17.96 3.69 11.94
N LEU A 108 -18.14 2.45 11.48
CA LEU A 108 -19.24 1.60 11.94
C LEU A 108 -19.13 1.30 13.44
N LYS A 109 -17.91 1.06 13.95
CA LYS A 109 -17.69 0.81 15.38
C LYS A 109 -18.00 2.05 16.23
N LEU A 110 -17.65 3.24 15.74
CA LEU A 110 -17.83 4.51 16.45
C LEU A 110 -19.28 4.99 16.42
N PHE A 111 -19.89 5.06 15.24
CA PHE A 111 -21.22 5.65 15.06
C PHE A 111 -22.36 4.64 15.16
N LYS A 112 -22.06 3.34 15.03
CA LYS A 112 -23.06 2.26 14.97
C LYS A 112 -24.10 2.45 13.86
N ASP A 113 -23.78 3.25 12.85
CA ASP A 113 -24.62 3.60 11.72
C ASP A 113 -23.90 3.21 10.42
N LYS A 114 -24.57 2.42 9.57
CA LYS A 114 -23.99 1.90 8.33
C LYS A 114 -23.85 2.97 7.25
N THR A 115 -24.79 3.91 7.20
CA THR A 115 -24.79 4.99 6.22
C THR A 115 -23.64 5.94 6.52
N LEU A 116 -23.48 6.35 7.78
CA LEU A 116 -22.35 7.17 8.20
C LEU A 116 -21.02 6.44 7.94
N ALA A 117 -20.94 5.15 8.24
CA ALA A 117 -19.74 4.37 7.97
C ALA A 117 -19.38 4.33 6.47
N ALA A 118 -20.38 4.12 5.60
CA ALA A 118 -20.19 4.13 4.15
C ALA A 118 -19.77 5.53 3.64
N LEU A 119 -20.43 6.59 4.12
CA LEU A 119 -20.10 7.96 3.74
C LEU A 119 -18.68 8.35 4.20
N SER A 120 -18.26 7.97 5.40
CA SER A 120 -16.89 8.21 5.88
C SER A 120 -15.84 7.49 5.03
N ALA A 121 -16.08 6.22 4.69
CA ALA A 121 -15.16 5.45 3.85
C ALA A 121 -15.09 5.98 2.42
N LEU A 122 -16.23 6.40 1.83
CA LEU A 122 -16.26 7.05 0.53
C LEU A 122 -15.54 8.38 0.57
N PHE A 123 -15.82 9.23 1.56
CA PHE A 123 -15.15 10.52 1.70
C PHE A 123 -13.63 10.35 1.77
N PHE A 124 -13.15 9.42 2.59
CA PHE A 124 -11.73 9.05 2.67
C PHE A 124 -11.19 8.57 1.31
N ALA A 125 -11.85 7.62 0.65
CA ALA A 125 -11.40 7.06 -0.62
C ALA A 125 -11.17 8.13 -1.72
N PHE A 126 -12.03 9.15 -1.76
CA PHE A 126 -11.99 10.22 -2.76
C PHE A 126 -11.08 11.40 -2.40
N MET A 127 -10.37 11.37 -1.26
CA MET A 127 -9.47 12.47 -0.89
C MET A 127 -8.27 12.52 -1.85
N PRO A 128 -8.05 13.64 -2.58
CA PRO A 128 -6.97 13.74 -3.57
C PRO A 128 -5.56 13.52 -3.01
N ILE A 129 -5.37 13.75 -1.70
CA ILE A 129 -4.10 13.55 -0.99
C ILE A 129 -3.57 12.11 -1.12
N HIS A 130 -4.45 11.13 -1.36
CA HIS A 130 -4.06 9.73 -1.53
C HIS A 130 -3.43 9.43 -2.90
N THR A 131 -3.54 10.34 -3.88
CA THR A 131 -3.03 10.10 -5.24
C THR A 131 -1.54 9.77 -5.22
N GLU A 132 -0.74 10.56 -4.50
CA GLU A 132 0.69 10.33 -4.36
C GLU A 132 0.97 9.07 -3.55
N ALA A 133 0.32 8.92 -2.39
CA ALA A 133 0.51 7.76 -1.51
C ALA A 133 0.26 6.41 -2.23
N VAL A 134 -0.78 6.35 -3.07
CA VAL A 134 -1.16 5.10 -3.75
C VAL A 134 -0.43 4.92 -5.08
N SER A 135 -0.27 5.97 -5.86
CA SER A 135 0.27 5.87 -7.23
C SER A 135 1.79 5.85 -7.27
N PHE A 136 2.48 6.45 -6.29
CA PHE A 136 3.94 6.44 -6.24
C PHE A 136 4.41 5.19 -5.49
N ILE A 137 5.20 4.31 -6.13
CA ILE A 137 5.51 2.98 -5.59
C ILE A 137 6.21 3.08 -4.23
N LYS A 138 7.20 3.97 -4.12
CA LYS A 138 7.96 4.22 -2.89
C LYS A 138 7.07 4.64 -1.72
N SER A 139 5.98 5.37 -1.97
CA SER A 139 5.09 5.93 -0.95
C SER A 139 4.16 4.90 -0.30
N ARG A 140 4.40 3.59 -0.52
CA ARG A 140 3.71 2.50 0.18
C ARG A 140 3.72 2.65 1.71
N ASP A 141 4.71 3.32 2.28
CA ASP A 141 4.78 3.62 3.71
C ASP A 141 3.80 4.67 4.21
N GLU A 142 3.03 5.28 3.31
CA GLU A 142 2.01 6.29 3.61
C GLU A 142 0.58 5.78 3.37
N ILE A 143 0.43 4.52 2.91
CA ILE A 143 -0.85 3.82 2.73
C ILE A 143 -1.27 3.15 4.04
#